data_AF-A0A6I0E4J0-F1
#
_entry.id   AF-A0A6I0E4J0-F1
#
_cell.length_a   1.000
_cell.length_b   1.000
_cell.length_c   1.000
_cell.angle_alpha   90.00
_cell.angle_beta   90.00
_cell.angle_gamma   90.00
#
_symmetry.space_group_name_H-M   'P 1'
#
loop_
_entity.id
_entity.type
_entity.pdbx_description
1 polymer ?
#
loop_
_entity_poly.entity_id
_entity_poly.type
_entity_poly.pdbx_seq_one_letter_code
_entity_poly.pdbx_strand_id
1 'polypeptide(L)'
;MRTILVLIFISISILGYSQTDFISLDKQNFDYYLKGDYKNLKQTAKKQFELGMDYYYLRMRLGILAYNNQRYASAYKHFQKAITFFNSDTISREYI
;
A
#
# COMPACT_ATOMS: atom_id res chain seq x y z
N MET A 1 -6.15 -30.99 -25.12
CA MET A 1 -7.30 -30.55 -24.29
C MET A 1 -7.07 -30.83 -22.79
N ARG A 2 -6.83 -32.08 -22.36
CA ARG A 2 -6.63 -32.42 -20.92
C ARG A 2 -5.45 -31.70 -20.25
N THR A 3 -4.30 -31.59 -20.91
CA THR A 3 -3.10 -30.90 -20.38
C THR A 3 -3.27 -29.38 -20.27
N ILE A 4 -4.00 -28.77 -21.20
CA ILE A 4 -4.31 -27.33 -21.19
C ILE A 4 -5.21 -26.98 -20.00
N LEU A 5 -6.21 -27.82 -19.70
CA LEU A 5 -7.09 -27.63 -18.56
C LEU A 5 -6.35 -27.72 -17.21
N VAL A 6 -5.36 -28.61 -17.09
CA VAL A 6 -4.53 -28.71 -15.87
C VAL A 6 -3.65 -27.47 -15.67
N LEU A 7 -3.05 -26.95 -16.75
CA LEU A 7 -2.24 -25.71 -16.69
C LEU A 7 -3.08 -24.49 -16.30
N ILE A 8 -4.30 -24.39 -16.81
CA ILE A 8 -5.26 -23.34 -16.42
C ILE A 8 -5.59 -23.46 -14.92
N PHE A 9 -5.87 -24.67 -14.43
CA PHE A 9 -6.23 -24.87 -13.02
C PHE A 9 -5.08 -24.49 -12.06
N ILE A 10 -3.83 -24.80 -12.40
CA ILE A 10 -2.65 -24.43 -11.60
C ILE A 10 -2.45 -22.92 -11.55
N SER A 11 -2.69 -22.19 -12.64
CA SER A 11 -2.53 -20.73 -12.67
C SER A 11 -3.53 -19.99 -11.77
N ILE A 12 -4.74 -20.53 -11.57
CA ILE A 12 -5.79 -19.92 -10.72
C ILE A 12 -5.40 -20.01 -9.24
N SER A 13 -4.76 -21.10 -8.81
CA SER A 13 -4.35 -21.27 -7.41
C SER A 13 -3.32 -20.22 -6.96
N ILE A 14 -2.42 -19.80 -7.87
CA ILE A 14 -1.36 -18.82 -7.57
C ILE A 14 -1.95 -17.43 -7.30
N LEU A 15 -3.02 -17.05 -8.00
CA LEU A 15 -3.71 -15.77 -7.81
C LEU A 15 -4.34 -15.65 -6.42
N GLY A 16 -4.88 -16.76 -5.89
CA GLY A 16 -5.54 -16.78 -4.57
C GLY A 16 -4.60 -16.49 -3.40
N TYR A 17 -3.36 -17.01 -3.42
CA TYR A 17 -2.37 -16.74 -2.37
C TYR A 17 -1.99 -15.26 -2.29
N SER A 18 -1.83 -14.58 -3.44
CA SER A 18 -1.46 -13.15 -3.47
C SER A 18 -2.51 -12.23 -2.84
N GLN A 19 -3.79 -12.56 -2.95
CA GLN A 19 -4.89 -11.74 -2.43
C GLN A 19 -5.00 -11.85 -0.90
N THR A 20 -4.75 -13.04 -0.33
CA THR A 20 -4.71 -13.24 1.12
C THR A 20 -3.59 -12.40 1.75
N ASP A 21 -2.42 -12.35 1.11
CA ASP A 21 -1.28 -11.55 1.57
C ASP A 21 -1.57 -10.05 1.55
N PHE A 22 -2.25 -9.55 0.51
CA PHE A 22 -2.64 -8.13 0.43
C PHE A 22 -3.54 -7.72 1.60
N ILE A 23 -4.62 -8.45 1.85
CA ILE A 23 -5.63 -8.07 2.87
C ILE A 23 -5.00 -8.08 4.27
N SER A 24 -4.21 -9.10 4.56
CA SER A 24 -3.50 -9.23 5.85
C SER A 24 -2.54 -8.07 6.08
N LEU A 25 -1.72 -7.74 5.06
CA LEU A 25 -0.74 -6.66 5.13
C LEU A 25 -1.40 -5.28 5.17
N ASP A 26 -2.48 -5.04 4.42
CA ASP A 26 -3.24 -3.78 4.48
C ASP A 26 -3.88 -3.57 5.85
N LYS A 27 -4.49 -4.61 6.43
CA LYS A 27 -5.05 -4.55 7.79
C LYS A 27 -3.98 -4.19 8.82
N GLN A 28 -2.84 -4.88 8.77
CA GLN A 28 -1.73 -4.61 9.67
C GLN A 28 -1.21 -3.17 9.51
N ASN A 29 -1.05 -2.72 8.27
CA ASN A 29 -0.63 -1.36 7.94
C ASN A 29 -1.61 -0.32 8.50
N PHE A 30 -2.92 -0.55 8.34
CA PHE A 30 -3.95 0.33 8.87
C PHE A 30 -3.94 0.39 10.40
N ASP A 31 -3.73 -0.74 11.08
CA ASP A 31 -3.59 -0.76 12.54
C ASP A 31 -2.40 0.08 13.02
N TYR A 32 -1.26 0.04 12.32
CA TYR A 32 -0.11 0.90 12.64
C TYR A 32 -0.43 2.37 12.40
N TYR A 33 -1.16 2.69 11.33
CA TYR A 33 -1.63 4.05 11.07
C TYR A 33 -2.49 4.59 12.21
N LEU A 34 -3.50 3.82 12.65
CA LEU A 34 -4.39 4.22 13.74
C LEU A 34 -3.64 4.42 15.07
N LYS A 35 -2.57 3.66 15.30
CA LYS A 35 -1.71 3.79 16.49
C LYS A 35 -0.67 4.91 16.37
N GLY A 36 -0.57 5.59 15.23
CA GLY A 36 0.50 6.55 14.96
C GLY A 36 1.90 5.92 14.86
N ASP A 37 1.99 4.60 14.72
CA ASP A 37 3.24 3.84 14.72
C ASP A 37 3.92 3.94 13.35
N TYR A 38 4.55 5.09 13.12
CA TYR A 38 5.20 5.39 11.85
C TYR A 38 6.34 4.41 11.52
N LYS A 39 7.06 3.92 12.53
CA LYS A 39 8.18 3.00 12.35
C LYS A 39 7.71 1.68 11.73
N ASN A 40 6.71 1.05 12.34
CA ASN A 40 6.20 -0.22 11.86
C ASN A 40 5.38 -0.06 10.57
N LEU A 41 4.61 1.03 10.44
CA LEU A 41 3.92 1.37 9.19
C LEU A 41 4.91 1.41 8.01
N LYS A 42 6.02 2.13 8.15
CA LYS A 42 7.05 2.26 7.12
C LYS A 42 7.71 0.92 6.79
N GLN A 43 7.96 0.09 7.80
CA GLN A 43 8.59 -1.22 7.61
C GLN A 43 7.66 -2.19 6.85
N THR A 44 6.39 -2.27 7.23
CA THR A 44 5.42 -3.11 6.52
C THR A 44 5.15 -2.58 5.11
N ALA A 45 5.04 -1.26 4.94
CA ALA A 45 4.90 -0.65 3.61
C ALA A 45 6.05 -1.01 2.66
N LYS A 46 7.30 -1.08 3.16
CA LYS A 46 8.44 -1.51 2.35
C LYS A 46 8.22 -2.91 1.76
N LYS A 47 7.75 -3.86 2.58
CA LYS A 47 7.41 -5.21 2.11
C LYS A 47 6.27 -5.17 1.09
N GLN A 48 5.26 -4.33 1.31
CA GLN A 48 4.16 -4.18 0.37
C GLN A 48 4.65 -3.65 -1.00
N PHE A 49 5.56 -2.67 -1.01
CA PHE A 49 6.16 -2.17 -2.24
C PHE A 49 7.03 -3.21 -2.96
N GLU A 50 7.79 -4.02 -2.23
CA GLU A 50 8.57 -5.14 -2.80
C GLU A 50 7.67 -6.20 -3.47
N LEU A 51 6.44 -6.34 -2.99
CA LEU A 51 5.40 -7.20 -3.57
C LEU A 51 4.59 -6.51 -4.68
N GLY A 52 4.97 -5.30 -5.10
CA GLY A 52 4.26 -4.54 -6.13
C GLY A 52 2.96 -3.89 -5.66
N MET A 53 2.67 -3.91 -4.36
CA MET A 53 1.47 -3.32 -3.77
C MET A 53 1.73 -1.84 -3.46
N ASP A 54 1.49 -0.98 -4.45
CA ASP A 54 1.54 0.48 -4.30
C ASP A 54 0.17 1.07 -4.68
N TYR A 55 -0.53 1.61 -3.69
CA TYR A 55 -1.90 2.10 -3.84
C TYR A 55 -2.14 3.35 -2.99
N TYR A 56 -3.21 4.06 -3.33
CA TYR A 56 -3.59 5.34 -2.77
C TYR A 56 -3.56 5.39 -1.23
N TYR A 57 -4.31 4.53 -0.55
CA TYR A 57 -4.42 4.59 0.92
C TYR A 57 -3.12 4.29 1.65
N LEU A 58 -2.28 3.38 1.12
CA LEU A 58 -0.96 3.13 1.68
C LEU A 58 -0.08 4.39 1.63
N ARG A 59 -0.09 5.08 0.49
CA ARG A 59 0.62 6.36 0.33
C ARG A 59 0.07 7.43 1.26
N MET A 60 -1.25 7.56 1.38
CA MET A 60 -1.87 8.52 2.30
C MET A 60 -1.45 8.29 3.75
N ARG A 61 -1.55 7.06 4.26
CA ARG A 61 -1.18 6.72 5.64
C ARG A 61 0.28 7.04 5.93
N LEU A 62 1.18 6.71 4.99
CA LEU A 62 2.61 7.02 5.11
C LEU A 62 2.88 8.52 5.06
N GLY A 63 2.19 9.25 4.18
CA GLY A 63 2.29 10.71 4.06
C GLY A 63 1.88 11.40 5.35
N ILE A 64 0.69 11.08 5.87
CA ILE A 64 0.14 11.67 7.09
C ILE A 64 1.04 11.39 8.29
N LEU A 65 1.44 10.12 8.53
CA LEU A 65 2.32 9.84 9.67
C LEU A 65 3.72 10.43 9.50
N ALA A 66 4.26 10.49 8.28
CA ALA A 66 5.52 11.19 8.03
C ALA A 66 5.40 12.68 8.36
N TYR A 67 4.30 13.32 7.96
CA TYR A 67 4.02 14.73 8.26
C TYR A 67 3.92 14.96 9.76
N ASN A 68 3.14 14.14 10.48
CA ASN A 68 2.99 14.21 11.94
C ASN A 68 4.32 14.01 12.69
N ASN A 69 5.23 13.23 12.09
CA ASN A 69 6.59 13.03 12.61
C ASN A 69 7.60 14.08 12.10
N GLN A 70 7.12 15.19 11.52
CA GLN A 70 7.92 16.31 10.99
C GLN A 70 8.89 15.91 9.87
N ARG A 71 8.62 14.79 9.19
CA ARG A 71 9.41 14.27 8.06
C ARG A 71 8.84 14.77 6.74
N TYR A 72 8.76 16.09 6.58
CA TYR A 72 8.03 16.74 5.47
C TYR A 72 8.47 16.29 4.08
N ALA A 73 9.78 16.15 3.84
CA ALA A 73 10.27 15.66 2.55
C ALA A 73 9.81 14.23 2.21
N SER A 74 9.66 13.38 3.23
CA SER A 74 9.10 12.03 3.06
C SER A 74 7.59 12.11 2.84
N ALA A 75 6.90 12.95 3.60
CA ALA A 75 5.46 13.15 3.47
C ALA A 75 5.08 13.61 2.06
N TYR A 76 5.76 14.65 1.55
CA TYR A 76 5.59 15.18 0.21
C TYR A 76 5.69 14.09 -0.87
N LYS A 77 6.73 13.24 -0.81
CA LYS A 77 6.91 12.13 -1.76
C LYS A 77 5.73 11.15 -1.76
N HIS A 78 5.16 10.89 -0.58
CA HIS A 78 4.01 10.00 -0.46
C HIS A 78 2.72 10.66 -1.01
N PHE A 79 2.46 11.92 -0.67
CA PHE A 79 1.29 12.65 -1.18
C PHE A 79 1.36 12.87 -2.69
N GLN A 80 2.53 13.21 -3.23
CA GLN A 80 2.72 13.31 -4.68
C GLN A 80 2.37 12.00 -5.39
N LYS A 81 2.77 10.86 -4.82
CA LYS A 81 2.42 9.55 -5.39
C LYS A 81 0.94 9.22 -5.21
N ALA A 82 0.32 9.56 -4.07
CA ALA A 82 -1.11 9.39 -3.84
C ALA A 82 -1.95 10.12 -4.91
N ILE A 83 -1.58 11.35 -5.25
CA ILE A 83 -2.25 12.15 -6.29
C ILE A 83 -2.21 11.45 -7.66
N THR A 84 -1.14 10.69 -7.98
CA THR A 84 -1.08 9.95 -9.25
C THR A 84 -2.07 8.79 -9.34
N PHE A 85 -2.53 8.26 -8.20
CA PHE A 85 -3.55 7.20 -8.15
C PHE A 85 -4.96 7.78 -8.21
N PHE A 86 -5.15 8.97 -7.65
CA PHE A 86 -6.43 9.66 -7.64
C PHE A 86 -6.23 11.15 -7.92
N ASN A 87 -6.29 11.53 -9.20
CA ASN A 87 -5.97 12.91 -9.63
C ASN A 87 -6.89 13.98 -9.02
N SER A 88 -8.13 13.59 -8.67
CA SER A 88 -9.12 14.44 -8.00
C SER A 88 -8.97 14.45 -6.48
N ASP A 89 -7.88 13.90 -5.93
CA ASP A 89 -7.61 13.94 -4.50
C ASP A 89 -7.43 15.38 -4.03
N THR A 90 -8.37 15.84 -3.20
CA THR A 90 -8.29 17.13 -2.52
C THR A 90 -7.49 17.04 -1.23
N ILE A 91 -7.47 15.87 -0.56
CA ILE A 91 -6.86 15.69 0.76
C ILE A 91 -5.33 15.74 0.64
N SER A 92 -4.70 14.98 -0.27
CA SER A 92 -3.23 15.06 -0.44
C SER A 92 -2.74 16.47 -0.75
N ARG A 93 -3.55 17.26 -1.48
CA ARG A 93 -3.22 18.63 -1.88
C ARG A 93 -3.23 19.61 -0.71
N GLU A 94 -3.86 19.29 0.41
CA GLU A 94 -3.80 20.12 1.61
C GLU A 94 -2.44 20.04 2.32
N TYR A 95 -1.65 18.98 2.03
CA TYR A 95 -0.36 18.74 2.69
C TYR A 95 0.87 19.17 1.87
N ILE A 96 0.70 19.59 0.61
CA ILE A 96 1.79 19.93 -0.32
C ILE A 96 1.55 21.27 -1.01
#